data_AF-A0A2G7SSG9-F1
#
_entry.id   AF-A0A2G7SSG9-F1
#
_cell.length_a   1.000
_cell.length_b   1.000
_cell.length_c   1.000
_cell.angle_alpha   90.00
_cell.angle_beta   90.00
_cell.angle_gamma   90.00
#
_symmetry.space_group_name_H-M   'P 1'
#
loop_
_entity.id
_entity.type
_entity.pdbx_description
1 polymer ?
#
loop_
_entity_poly.entity_id
_entity_poly.type
_entity_poly.pdbx_seq_one_letter_code
_entity_poly.pdbx_strand_id
1 'polypeptide(L)'
;PPVALSGDSRAWAGSAHSYRVFTRAYDREAQAAELIRAAQLAEFRGQMDEELARSGLHAGRLARHLQQRLAVPRHDGWQFGLEDGHLDASRLAQLVSDPQQRAIFRNELPRPVSNAAVALLLDCSGSMKAHARPLSLLVDLLGRALSMAGVPVDVLGFSTQAWNGGRARRDWQRAGQPHIPGRLNERLHIVFKDAAKPWRHARHGIAALRRPDLFREGVDGEAVEWACERLLARPAQRRILLVISDGCPMDTATHQANDEHYLDQHLRQVIARHERAGDVQIRALGVGLDLGVFYRRRLAVDLREQIDEALLMDVAELICRP
;
A
#
# COMPACT_ATOMS: atom_id res chain seq x y z
N PRO A 1 -11.02 19.42 2.33
CA PRO A 1 -9.97 19.63 1.29
C PRO A 1 -10.64 19.91 -0.07
N PRO A 2 -10.00 20.65 -0.98
CA PRO A 2 -10.48 20.78 -2.36
C PRO A 2 -10.58 19.41 -3.04
N VAL A 3 -11.43 19.27 -4.05
CA VAL A 3 -11.60 18.00 -4.82
C VAL A 3 -10.62 17.98 -5.99
N ALA A 4 -10.02 16.83 -6.26
CA ALA A 4 -9.18 16.60 -7.44
C ALA A 4 -9.94 16.93 -8.75
N LEU A 5 -9.24 17.46 -9.75
CA LEU A 5 -9.82 17.79 -11.05
C LEU A 5 -9.44 16.72 -12.07
N SER A 6 -10.39 16.31 -12.92
CA SER A 6 -10.10 15.43 -14.05
C SER A 6 -11.21 15.53 -15.11
N GLY A 7 -10.96 15.06 -16.33
CA GLY A 7 -11.87 15.12 -17.47
C GLY A 7 -11.75 13.90 -18.38
N ASP A 8 -12.34 13.98 -19.58
CA ASP A 8 -12.34 12.90 -20.58
C ASP A 8 -11.21 13.11 -21.61
N SER A 9 -10.44 12.05 -21.87
CA SER A 9 -9.31 12.08 -22.81
C SER A 9 -9.75 11.86 -24.26
N ARG A 10 -9.36 12.78 -25.15
CA ARG A 10 -9.61 12.66 -26.61
C ARG A 10 -8.65 11.66 -27.26
N ALA A 11 -7.40 11.59 -26.82
CA ALA A 11 -6.43 10.61 -27.30
C ALA A 11 -6.79 9.18 -26.87
N TRP A 12 -7.51 9.03 -25.75
CA TRP A 12 -8.09 7.75 -25.32
C TRP A 12 -9.13 7.21 -26.32
N ALA A 13 -10.03 8.07 -26.82
CA ALA A 13 -10.97 7.69 -27.86
C ALA A 13 -10.24 7.28 -29.17
N GLY A 14 -9.18 8.00 -29.53
CA GLY A 14 -8.34 7.70 -30.70
C GLY A 14 -7.47 6.44 -30.58
N SER A 15 -7.26 5.91 -29.38
CA SER A 15 -6.48 4.69 -29.12
C SER A 15 -7.37 3.44 -28.92
N ALA A 16 -8.62 3.48 -29.39
CA ALA A 16 -9.63 2.44 -29.17
C ALA A 16 -9.85 2.14 -27.67
N HIS A 17 -9.75 3.17 -26.83
CA HIS A 17 -9.93 3.09 -25.37
C HIS A 17 -8.91 2.20 -24.66
N SER A 18 -7.67 2.14 -25.19
CA SER A 18 -6.59 1.31 -24.63
C SER A 18 -5.39 2.15 -24.21
N TYR A 19 -4.89 1.89 -23.00
CA TYR A 19 -3.63 2.45 -22.53
C TYR A 19 -2.47 1.91 -23.36
N ARG A 20 -1.56 2.80 -23.74
CA ARG A 20 -0.36 2.50 -24.52
C ARG A 20 0.87 2.99 -23.80
N VAL A 21 1.96 2.29 -24.06
CA VAL A 21 3.28 2.61 -23.56
C VAL A 21 4.20 2.63 -24.76
N PHE A 22 4.85 3.77 -25.02
CA PHE A 22 5.75 3.89 -26.17
C PHE A 22 6.94 2.93 -26.05
N THR A 23 7.56 2.88 -24.87
CA THR A 23 8.62 1.91 -24.57
C THR A 23 8.64 1.54 -23.09
N ARG A 24 8.98 0.29 -22.81
CA ARG A 24 9.25 -0.24 -21.45
C ARG A 24 10.75 -0.46 -21.20
N ALA A 25 11.61 -0.16 -22.17
CA ALA A 25 13.04 -0.49 -22.14
C ALA A 25 13.80 0.12 -20.94
N TYR A 26 13.26 1.19 -20.36
CA TYR A 26 13.88 1.90 -19.25
C TYR A 26 13.12 1.77 -17.94
N ASP A 27 12.01 1.02 -17.91
CA ASP A 27 11.24 0.83 -16.69
C ASP A 27 12.06 0.06 -15.66
N ARG A 28 11.93 0.44 -14.39
CA ARG A 28 12.67 -0.18 -13.30
C ARG A 28 11.79 -0.43 -12.09
N GLU A 29 11.94 -1.60 -11.51
CA GLU A 29 11.58 -1.88 -10.12
C GLU A 29 12.88 -1.94 -9.31
N ALA A 30 12.93 -1.28 -8.15
CA ALA A 30 14.12 -1.23 -7.31
C ALA A 30 13.74 -1.32 -5.82
N GLN A 31 14.61 -1.94 -5.01
CA GLN A 31 14.49 -1.84 -3.56
C GLN A 31 14.95 -0.45 -3.11
N ALA A 32 14.24 0.16 -2.17
CA ALA A 32 14.59 1.50 -1.68
C ALA A 32 16.02 1.56 -1.09
N ALA A 33 16.49 0.45 -0.52
CA ALA A 33 17.84 0.32 0.01
C ALA A 33 18.95 0.37 -1.06
N GLU A 34 18.64 0.12 -2.33
CA GLU A 34 19.59 0.23 -3.45
C GLU A 34 19.72 1.66 -3.97
N LEU A 35 18.71 2.49 -3.71
CA LEU A 35 18.65 3.87 -4.22
C LEU A 35 19.40 4.87 -3.34
N ILE A 36 19.74 4.48 -2.10
CA ILE A 36 20.33 5.38 -1.09
C ILE A 36 21.47 4.67 -0.37
N ARG A 37 22.53 5.41 -0.07
CA ARG A 37 23.69 4.91 0.70
C ARG A 37 23.26 4.50 2.11
N ALA A 38 23.80 3.36 2.59
CA ALA A 38 23.45 2.81 3.90
C ALA A 38 23.63 3.79 5.07
N ALA A 39 24.71 4.59 5.07
CA ALA A 39 24.95 5.59 6.11
C ALA A 39 23.84 6.66 6.18
N GLN A 40 23.38 7.12 5.01
CA GLN A 40 22.30 8.11 4.94
C GLN A 40 20.94 7.51 5.36
N LEU A 41 20.68 6.25 5.01
CA LEU A 41 19.48 5.55 5.49
C LEU A 41 19.47 5.40 7.02
N ALA A 42 20.63 5.11 7.62
CA ALA A 42 20.77 5.03 9.07
C ALA A 42 20.53 6.39 9.75
N GLU A 43 21.02 7.48 9.16
CA GLU A 43 20.78 8.83 9.64
C GLU A 43 19.28 9.19 9.61
N PHE A 44 18.62 8.98 8.46
CA PHE A 44 17.18 9.21 8.34
C PHE A 44 16.38 8.34 9.30
N ARG A 45 16.79 7.09 9.52
CA ARG A 45 16.16 6.21 10.50
C ARG A 45 16.29 6.74 11.92
N GLY A 46 17.47 7.21 12.31
CA GLY A 46 17.71 7.82 13.63
C GLY A 46 16.78 9.01 13.86
N GLN A 47 16.70 9.92 12.89
CA GLN A 47 15.79 11.08 12.96
C GLN A 47 14.31 10.65 13.08
N MET A 48 13.89 9.61 12.35
CA MET A 48 12.53 9.06 12.48
C MET A 48 12.27 8.52 13.89
N ASP A 49 13.22 7.76 14.44
CA ASP A 49 13.09 7.15 15.77
C ASP A 49 12.99 8.23 16.87
N GLU A 50 13.77 9.32 16.76
CA GLU A 50 13.69 10.46 17.66
C GLU A 50 12.36 11.24 17.55
N GLU A 51 11.85 11.43 16.33
CA GLU A 51 10.56 12.07 16.10
C GLU A 51 9.41 11.21 16.65
N LEU A 52 9.44 9.89 16.42
CA LEU A 52 8.45 8.96 16.98
C LEU A 52 8.50 8.94 18.51
N ALA A 53 9.70 8.90 19.10
CA ALA A 53 9.86 8.93 20.56
C ALA A 53 9.27 10.21 21.18
N ARG A 54 9.47 11.37 20.54
CA ARG A 54 8.90 12.65 20.98
C ARG A 54 7.38 12.75 20.80
N SER A 55 6.82 12.07 19.81
CA SER A 55 5.38 12.12 19.53
C SER A 55 4.52 11.41 20.59
N GLY A 56 5.10 10.47 21.35
CA GLY A 56 4.34 9.60 22.28
C GLY A 56 3.41 8.60 21.58
N LEU A 57 3.45 8.50 20.25
CA LEU A 57 2.61 7.59 19.48
C LEU A 57 3.15 6.16 19.54
N HIS A 58 2.23 5.21 19.73
CA HIS A 58 2.58 3.80 19.85
C HIS A 58 1.69 2.93 18.95
N ALA A 59 2.32 2.06 18.17
CA ALA A 59 1.63 1.14 17.27
C ALA A 59 0.75 0.09 17.99
N GLY A 60 0.87 -0.08 19.31
CA GLY A 60 0.21 -1.16 20.06
C GLY A 60 -1.32 -1.05 20.12
N ARG A 61 -1.88 0.15 20.31
CA ARG A 61 -3.34 0.32 20.29
C ARG A 61 -3.90 0.11 18.89
N LEU A 62 -3.25 0.71 17.90
CA LEU A 62 -3.54 0.56 16.48
C LEU A 62 -3.49 -0.92 16.03
N ALA A 63 -2.48 -1.67 16.46
CA ALA A 63 -2.31 -3.08 16.15
C ALA A 63 -3.46 -3.93 16.68
N ARG A 64 -3.90 -3.69 17.93
CA ARG A 64 -5.05 -4.41 18.52
C ARG A 64 -6.33 -4.13 17.74
N HIS A 65 -6.56 -2.87 17.36
CA HIS A 65 -7.71 -2.51 16.53
C HIS A 65 -7.68 -3.22 15.16
N LEU A 66 -6.55 -3.15 14.45
CA LEU A 66 -6.37 -3.81 13.16
C LEU A 66 -6.54 -5.33 13.26
N GLN A 67 -5.97 -5.95 14.29
CA GLN A 67 -6.10 -7.38 14.54
C GLN A 67 -7.57 -7.78 14.72
N GLN A 68 -8.33 -7.04 15.54
CA GLN A 68 -9.76 -7.32 15.78
C GLN A 68 -10.60 -7.20 14.51
N ARG A 69 -10.24 -6.28 13.60
CA ARG A 69 -11.04 -5.96 12.39
C ARG A 69 -10.63 -6.76 11.15
N LEU A 70 -9.40 -7.26 11.10
CA LEU A 70 -8.85 -8.02 9.96
C LEU A 70 -8.67 -9.51 10.26
N ALA A 71 -8.83 -9.94 11.52
CA ALA A 71 -8.84 -11.35 11.87
C ALA A 71 -10.13 -12.04 11.42
N VAL A 72 -9.98 -13.30 11.03
CA VAL A 72 -11.05 -14.26 10.84
C VAL A 72 -10.85 -15.37 11.88
N PRO A 73 -11.92 -15.92 12.49
CA PRO A 73 -11.79 -17.08 13.36
C PRO A 73 -11.22 -18.24 12.54
N ARG A 74 -10.07 -18.77 12.95
CA ARG A 74 -9.54 -20.01 12.40
C ARG A 74 -9.50 -21.04 13.51
N HIS A 75 -10.09 -22.19 13.25
CA HIS A 75 -10.03 -23.35 14.12
C HIS A 75 -8.69 -24.02 13.87
N ASP A 76 -7.69 -23.64 14.67
CA ASP A 76 -6.32 -24.14 14.55
C ASP A 76 -5.78 -24.51 15.94
N GLY A 77 -5.95 -25.79 16.26
CA GLY A 77 -5.57 -26.39 17.54
C GLY A 77 -6.76 -26.77 18.41
N TRP A 78 -6.43 -27.44 19.51
CA TRP A 78 -7.37 -27.98 20.48
C TRP A 78 -7.10 -27.35 21.84
N GLN A 79 -8.18 -26.93 22.52
CA GLN A 79 -8.16 -26.64 23.94
C GLN A 79 -8.49 -27.94 24.67
N PHE A 80 -7.57 -28.42 25.49
CA PHE A 80 -7.70 -29.68 26.23
C PHE A 80 -8.08 -29.42 27.69
N GLY A 81 -8.57 -30.47 28.37
CA GLY A 81 -8.84 -30.41 29.81
C GLY A 81 -10.13 -29.67 30.13
N LEU A 82 -11.12 -29.76 29.25
CA LEU A 82 -12.44 -29.18 29.44
C LEU A 82 -13.37 -30.19 30.11
N GLU A 83 -14.38 -29.68 30.81
CA GLU A 83 -15.43 -30.48 31.45
C GLU A 83 -16.57 -30.85 30.49
N ASP A 84 -16.60 -30.25 29.30
CA ASP A 84 -17.57 -30.52 28.24
C ASP A 84 -16.95 -30.29 26.85
N GLY A 85 -17.47 -30.94 25.81
CA GLY A 85 -16.99 -30.84 24.44
C GLY A 85 -16.78 -32.18 23.74
N HIS A 86 -15.80 -32.24 22.83
CA HIS A 86 -15.41 -33.50 22.20
C HIS A 86 -14.55 -34.34 23.14
N LEU A 87 -14.80 -35.65 23.17
CA LEU A 87 -14.07 -36.54 24.05
C LEU A 87 -12.59 -36.67 23.62
N ASP A 88 -11.65 -36.45 24.54
CA ASP A 88 -10.22 -36.66 24.31
C ASP A 88 -9.85 -38.12 24.59
N ALA A 89 -9.76 -38.91 23.52
CA ALA A 89 -9.42 -40.33 23.61
C ALA A 89 -8.08 -40.60 24.32
N SER A 90 -7.13 -39.64 24.31
CA SER A 90 -5.84 -39.81 24.99
C SER A 90 -5.96 -39.77 26.53
N ARG A 91 -7.06 -39.21 27.05
CA ARG A 91 -7.33 -39.09 28.50
C ARG A 91 -8.28 -40.15 29.05
N LEU A 92 -8.80 -41.04 28.20
CA LEU A 92 -9.68 -42.14 28.63
C LEU A 92 -9.05 -43.05 29.69
N ALA A 93 -7.75 -43.34 29.58
CA ALA A 93 -7.05 -44.15 30.57
C ALA A 93 -7.02 -43.47 31.96
N GLN A 94 -6.95 -42.14 32.01
CA GLN A 94 -7.02 -41.38 33.26
C GLN A 94 -8.42 -41.40 33.87
N LEU A 95 -9.47 -41.35 33.05
CA LEU A 95 -10.86 -41.49 33.54
C LEU A 95 -11.12 -42.84 34.21
N VAL A 96 -10.55 -43.92 33.65
CA VAL A 96 -10.65 -45.27 34.24
C VAL A 96 -9.90 -45.35 35.56
N SER A 97 -8.78 -44.63 35.68
CA SER A 97 -7.91 -44.65 36.86
C SER A 97 -8.38 -43.71 37.97
N ASP A 98 -9.02 -42.60 37.60
CA ASP A 98 -9.61 -41.60 38.50
C ASP A 98 -10.99 -41.18 37.97
N PRO A 99 -12.07 -41.81 38.46
CA PRO A 99 -13.44 -41.51 38.04
C PRO A 99 -13.92 -40.10 38.40
N GLN A 100 -13.19 -39.34 39.24
CA GLN A 100 -13.54 -37.96 39.57
C GLN A 100 -13.01 -36.96 38.53
N GLN A 101 -12.17 -37.39 37.59
CA GLN A 101 -11.58 -36.52 36.60
C GLN A 101 -12.62 -36.06 35.55
N ARG A 102 -12.99 -34.78 35.61
CA ARG A 102 -13.97 -34.17 34.70
C ARG A 102 -13.34 -33.53 33.45
N ALA A 103 -12.04 -33.21 33.51
CA ALA A 103 -11.28 -32.54 32.47
C ALA A 103 -10.82 -33.49 31.33
N ILE A 104 -11.77 -34.23 30.74
CA ILE A 104 -11.53 -35.26 29.70
C ILE A 104 -11.99 -34.83 28.31
N PHE A 105 -12.54 -33.63 28.18
CA PHE A 105 -13.01 -33.10 26.91
C PHE A 105 -11.99 -32.13 26.32
N ARG A 106 -12.11 -31.95 25.01
CA ARG A 106 -11.38 -30.98 24.21
C ARG A 106 -12.35 -30.28 23.27
N ASN A 107 -12.12 -29.02 23.01
CA ASN A 107 -12.83 -28.28 21.96
C ASN A 107 -11.84 -27.65 21.00
N GLU A 108 -12.30 -27.35 19.80
CA GLU A 108 -11.52 -26.56 18.87
C GLU A 108 -11.25 -25.19 19.49
N LEU A 109 -10.01 -24.72 19.41
CA LEU A 109 -9.63 -23.41 19.93
C LEU A 109 -9.67 -22.40 18.76
N PRO A 110 -10.73 -21.56 18.64
CA PRO A 110 -10.75 -20.51 17.63
C PRO A 110 -9.64 -19.50 17.96
N ARG A 111 -8.66 -19.39 17.06
CA ARG A 111 -7.61 -18.37 17.13
C ARG A 111 -7.89 -17.30 16.08
N PRO A 112 -7.83 -16.01 16.44
CA PRO A 112 -7.94 -14.94 15.46
C PRO A 112 -6.69 -14.95 14.59
N VAL A 113 -6.87 -15.31 13.31
CA VAL A 113 -5.79 -15.27 12.32
C VAL A 113 -6.15 -14.24 11.27
N SER A 114 -5.22 -13.34 10.95
CA SER A 114 -5.41 -12.38 9.86
C SER A 114 -5.52 -13.12 8.53
N ASN A 115 -6.67 -13.02 7.86
CA ASN A 115 -6.88 -13.52 6.50
C ASN A 115 -6.91 -12.36 5.49
N ALA A 116 -5.98 -11.42 5.70
CA ALA A 116 -5.86 -10.21 4.90
C ALA A 116 -4.40 -9.97 4.50
N ALA A 117 -4.18 -9.32 3.37
CA ALA A 117 -2.91 -8.76 2.94
C ALA A 117 -3.12 -7.28 2.59
N VAL A 118 -2.19 -6.43 3.00
CA VAL A 118 -2.28 -4.97 2.79
C VAL A 118 -1.08 -4.49 1.98
N ALA A 119 -1.31 -3.63 1.01
CA ALA A 119 -0.25 -2.86 0.35
C ALA A 119 -0.50 -1.37 0.57
N LEU A 120 0.53 -0.65 1.01
CA LEU A 120 0.57 0.79 1.08
C LEU A 120 1.31 1.28 -0.17
N LEU A 121 0.63 1.99 -1.07
CA LEU A 121 1.20 2.52 -2.31
C LEU A 121 1.39 4.03 -2.18
N LEU A 122 2.63 4.47 -2.20
CA LEU A 122 3.03 5.84 -1.91
C LEU A 122 3.35 6.60 -3.20
N ASP A 123 2.65 7.69 -3.42
CA ASP A 123 3.00 8.65 -4.46
C ASP A 123 4.30 9.37 -4.08
N CYS A 124 5.31 9.20 -4.92
CA CYS A 124 6.58 9.92 -4.85
C CYS A 124 6.63 10.94 -5.99
N SER A 125 5.60 11.76 -6.11
CA SER A 125 5.54 12.93 -6.99
C SER A 125 6.17 14.17 -6.34
N GLY A 126 6.54 15.16 -7.15
CA GLY A 126 7.20 16.37 -6.68
C GLY A 126 6.41 17.15 -5.63
N SER A 127 5.08 17.13 -5.69
CA SER A 127 4.17 17.77 -4.73
C SER A 127 4.22 17.09 -3.35
N MET A 128 4.34 15.76 -3.34
CA MET A 128 4.43 14.95 -2.12
C MET A 128 5.72 15.19 -1.32
N LYS A 129 6.72 15.86 -1.91
CA LYS A 129 8.01 16.16 -1.27
C LYS A 129 7.85 16.95 0.03
N ALA A 130 6.88 17.87 0.10
CA ALA A 130 6.61 18.64 1.33
C ALA A 130 6.06 17.75 2.46
N HIS A 131 5.39 16.66 2.11
CA HIS A 131 4.75 15.71 3.02
C HIS A 131 5.62 14.50 3.36
N ALA A 132 6.82 14.38 2.77
CA ALA A 132 7.70 13.23 2.92
C ALA A 132 8.04 12.89 4.39
N ARG A 133 8.29 13.90 5.22
CA ARG A 133 8.58 13.71 6.66
C ARG A 133 7.39 13.13 7.43
N PRO A 134 6.22 13.81 7.51
CA PRO A 134 5.06 13.26 8.21
C PRO A 134 4.63 11.92 7.61
N LEU A 135 4.62 11.79 6.27
CA LEU A 135 4.28 10.53 5.61
C LEU A 135 5.18 9.36 6.06
N SER A 136 6.49 9.59 6.22
CA SER A 136 7.41 8.55 6.71
C SER A 136 7.05 8.03 8.10
N LEU A 137 6.53 8.90 8.98
CA LEU A 137 6.07 8.53 10.33
C LEU A 137 4.75 7.76 10.29
N LEU A 138 3.79 8.25 9.49
CA LEU A 138 2.49 7.60 9.29
C LEU A 138 2.67 6.16 8.78
N VAL A 139 3.47 6.00 7.74
CA VAL A 139 3.77 4.70 7.14
C VAL A 139 4.51 3.79 8.12
N ASP A 140 5.45 4.32 8.92
CA ASP A 140 6.15 3.52 9.94
C ASP A 140 5.18 2.98 11.00
N LEU A 141 4.29 3.83 11.51
CA LEU A 141 3.31 3.47 12.54
C LEU A 141 2.27 2.47 12.01
N LEU A 142 1.68 2.75 10.84
CA LEU A 142 0.71 1.87 10.21
C LEU A 142 1.31 0.51 9.87
N GLY A 143 2.47 0.50 9.21
CA GLY A 143 3.11 -0.74 8.80
C GLY A 143 3.60 -1.57 9.98
N ARG A 144 4.11 -0.93 11.05
CA ARG A 144 4.42 -1.61 12.31
C ARG A 144 3.16 -2.21 12.95
N ALA A 145 2.06 -1.47 12.99
CA ALA A 145 0.81 -1.94 13.56
C ALA A 145 0.19 -3.11 12.78
N LEU A 146 0.19 -3.05 11.45
CA LEU A 146 -0.23 -4.15 10.57
C LEU A 146 0.64 -5.40 10.77
N SER A 147 1.96 -5.21 10.84
CA SER A 147 2.89 -6.33 11.10
C SER A 147 2.66 -6.95 12.49
N MET A 148 2.35 -6.16 13.51
CA MET A 148 2.01 -6.65 14.85
C MET A 148 0.65 -7.38 14.86
N ALA A 149 -0.30 -6.95 14.02
CA ALA A 149 -1.59 -7.59 13.83
C ALA A 149 -1.52 -8.91 13.02
N GLY A 150 -0.32 -9.33 12.59
CA GLY A 150 -0.11 -10.54 11.80
C GLY A 150 -0.38 -10.37 10.29
N VAL A 151 -0.74 -9.17 9.85
CA VAL A 151 -1.10 -8.88 8.45
C VAL A 151 0.17 -8.67 7.62
N PRO A 152 0.39 -9.46 6.54
CA PRO A 152 1.46 -9.18 5.59
C PRO A 152 1.25 -7.80 4.97
N VAL A 153 2.26 -6.93 5.09
CA VAL A 153 2.21 -5.55 4.60
C VAL A 153 3.33 -5.28 3.60
N ASP A 154 2.96 -4.89 2.37
CA ASP A 154 3.88 -4.33 1.37
C ASP A 154 3.87 -2.81 1.52
N VAL A 155 5.04 -2.17 1.52
CA VAL A 155 5.18 -0.71 1.40
C VAL A 155 5.89 -0.42 0.10
N LEU A 156 5.14 0.18 -0.82
CA LEU A 156 5.47 0.39 -2.20
C LEU A 156 5.46 1.89 -2.50
N GLY A 157 6.24 2.33 -3.46
CA GLY A 157 6.23 3.69 -3.97
C GLY A 157 6.30 3.70 -5.49
N PHE A 158 5.84 4.78 -6.09
CA PHE A 158 5.96 4.99 -7.52
C PHE A 158 6.42 6.41 -7.84
N SER A 159 7.22 6.50 -8.88
CA SER A 159 7.71 7.75 -9.46
C SER A 159 8.15 7.49 -10.90
N THR A 160 8.80 8.48 -11.50
CA THR A 160 9.56 8.34 -12.74
C THR A 160 11.06 8.43 -12.47
N GLN A 161 11.88 7.88 -13.37
CA GLN A 161 13.34 8.05 -13.30
C GLN A 161 13.80 9.41 -13.82
N ALA A 162 12.97 10.08 -14.63
CA ALA A 162 13.30 11.34 -15.25
C ALA A 162 12.13 12.32 -15.19
N TRP A 163 12.46 13.60 -15.18
CA TRP A 163 11.50 14.66 -15.46
C TRP A 163 11.29 14.78 -16.97
N ASN A 164 10.07 15.14 -17.38
CA ASN A 164 9.73 15.50 -18.76
C ASN A 164 10.04 14.39 -19.78
N GLY A 165 9.88 13.12 -19.39
CA GLY A 165 9.91 11.97 -20.30
C GLY A 165 11.26 11.28 -20.52
N GLY A 166 12.38 11.84 -20.04
CA GLY A 166 13.68 11.14 -20.05
C GLY A 166 14.10 10.54 -21.41
N ARG A 167 14.61 9.30 -21.39
CA ARG A 167 15.02 8.54 -22.58
C ARG A 167 13.82 8.10 -23.42
N ALA A 168 12.70 7.75 -22.79
CA ALA A 168 11.49 7.33 -23.50
C ALA A 168 11.00 8.42 -24.45
N ARG A 169 10.93 9.68 -24.00
CA ARG A 169 10.62 10.83 -24.88
C ARG A 169 11.66 11.03 -25.99
N ARG A 170 12.95 10.88 -25.70
CA ARG A 170 13.99 11.04 -26.73
C ARG A 170 13.87 9.99 -27.82
N ASP A 171 13.56 8.75 -27.47
CA ASP A 171 13.36 7.69 -28.46
C ASP A 171 12.10 7.94 -29.30
N TRP A 172 11.03 8.42 -28.69
CA TRP A 172 9.82 8.85 -29.41
C TRP A 172 10.11 9.99 -30.40
N GLN A 173 10.92 10.98 -29.99
CA GLN A 173 11.36 12.04 -30.88
C GLN A 173 12.18 11.52 -32.06
N ARG A 174 13.11 10.58 -31.82
CA ARG A 174 13.91 9.94 -32.88
C ARG A 174 13.07 9.09 -33.83
N ALA A 175 11.98 8.50 -33.33
CA ALA A 175 11.05 7.70 -34.12
C ALA A 175 10.09 8.54 -34.99
N GLY A 176 10.30 9.86 -35.09
CA GLY A 176 9.46 10.74 -35.91
C GLY A 176 8.18 11.21 -35.23
N GLN A 177 8.11 11.13 -33.90
CA GLN A 177 6.98 11.62 -33.09
C GLN A 177 5.62 11.05 -33.53
N PRO A 178 5.46 9.70 -33.58
CA PRO A 178 4.17 9.11 -33.92
C PRO A 178 3.06 9.63 -32.99
N HIS A 179 1.88 9.89 -33.58
CA HIS A 179 0.71 10.40 -32.86
C HIS A 179 0.22 9.42 -31.81
N ILE A 180 -0.23 9.95 -30.66
CA ILE A 180 -0.79 9.19 -29.54
C ILE A 180 0.17 8.06 -29.10
N PRO A 181 1.40 8.41 -28.67
CA PRO A 181 2.42 7.42 -28.32
C PRO A 181 2.13 6.69 -27.00
N GLY A 182 1.15 7.15 -26.22
CA GLY A 182 0.91 6.68 -24.85
C GLY A 182 1.96 7.23 -23.90
N ARG A 183 2.32 6.45 -22.87
CA ARG A 183 3.32 6.87 -21.87
C ARG A 183 4.69 7.13 -22.49
N LEU A 184 5.28 8.28 -22.14
CA LEU A 184 6.55 8.79 -22.66
C LEU A 184 7.64 9.01 -21.61
N ASN A 185 7.49 8.48 -20.40
CA ASN A 185 8.50 8.60 -19.34
C ASN A 185 8.92 7.24 -18.80
N GLU A 186 10.06 7.16 -18.15
CA GLU A 186 10.62 5.92 -17.61
C GLU A 186 10.06 5.67 -16.21
N ARG A 187 9.36 4.55 -16.03
CA ARG A 187 8.70 4.24 -14.76
C ARG A 187 9.72 3.82 -13.71
N LEU A 188 9.49 4.22 -12.46
CA LEU A 188 10.22 3.74 -11.29
C LEU A 188 9.23 3.22 -10.24
N HIS A 189 9.23 1.90 -10.03
CA HIS A 189 8.55 1.26 -8.91
C HIS A 189 9.56 1.01 -7.80
N ILE A 190 9.21 1.39 -6.57
CA ILE A 190 10.10 1.36 -5.41
C ILE A 190 9.49 0.43 -4.38
N VAL A 191 10.23 -0.60 -3.96
CA VAL A 191 9.83 -1.45 -2.84
C VAL A 191 10.55 -0.95 -1.60
N PHE A 192 9.83 -0.23 -0.73
CA PHE A 192 10.35 0.20 0.57
C PHE A 192 10.39 -0.98 1.56
N LYS A 193 9.37 -1.83 1.53
CA LYS A 193 9.29 -3.02 2.37
C LYS A 193 8.46 -4.09 1.69
N ASP A 194 9.07 -5.23 1.39
CA ASP A 194 8.35 -6.40 0.86
C ASP A 194 7.57 -7.10 1.97
N ALA A 195 6.31 -7.48 1.75
CA ALA A 195 5.46 -8.18 2.73
C ALA A 195 6.02 -9.52 3.24
N ALA A 196 6.93 -10.19 2.52
CA ALA A 196 7.61 -11.39 3.00
C ALA A 196 8.68 -11.10 4.06
N LYS A 197 9.21 -9.87 4.10
CA LYS A 197 10.24 -9.48 5.07
C LYS A 197 9.61 -9.04 6.40
N PRO A 198 10.12 -9.50 7.56
CA PRO A 198 9.72 -8.97 8.86
C PRO A 198 9.99 -7.47 8.96
N TRP A 199 9.13 -6.74 9.68
CA TRP A 199 9.25 -5.28 9.82
C TRP A 199 10.64 -4.82 10.29
N ARG A 200 11.23 -5.54 11.26
CA ARG A 200 12.56 -5.23 11.81
C ARG A 200 13.67 -5.15 10.76
N HIS A 201 13.61 -6.00 9.72
CA HIS A 201 14.62 -6.05 8.67
C HIS A 201 14.40 -5.02 7.56
N ALA A 202 13.18 -4.49 7.43
CA ALA A 202 12.81 -3.58 6.35
C ALA A 202 12.60 -2.12 6.81
N ARG A 203 12.69 -1.84 8.12
CA ARG A 203 12.49 -0.49 8.70
C ARG A 203 13.40 0.62 8.14
N HIS A 204 14.58 0.27 7.63
CA HIS A 204 15.48 1.23 6.98
C HIS A 204 14.99 1.61 5.59
N GLY A 205 14.26 0.71 4.90
CA GLY A 205 13.65 1.02 3.62
C GLY A 205 12.63 2.16 3.74
N ILE A 206 11.82 2.18 4.80
CA ILE A 206 10.86 3.27 5.04
C ILE A 206 11.56 4.64 5.17
N ALA A 207 12.76 4.67 5.75
CA ALA A 207 13.54 5.90 5.90
C ALA A 207 13.96 6.52 4.55
N ALA A 208 13.95 5.73 3.47
CA ALA A 208 14.21 6.22 2.13
C ALA A 208 13.21 7.28 1.66
N LEU A 209 11.98 7.30 2.21
CA LEU A 209 10.99 8.34 1.94
C LEU A 209 11.50 9.76 2.25
N ARG A 210 12.52 9.89 3.10
CA ARG A 210 13.13 11.19 3.41
C ARG A 210 14.11 11.69 2.36
N ARG A 211 14.41 10.91 1.32
CA ARG A 211 15.30 11.32 0.22
C ARG A 211 14.52 12.11 -0.83
N PRO A 212 14.82 13.41 -1.03
CA PRO A 212 14.09 14.24 -1.99
C PRO A 212 14.17 13.79 -3.45
N ASP A 213 15.25 13.09 -3.84
CA ASP A 213 15.49 12.71 -5.24
C ASP A 213 14.64 11.53 -5.72
N LEU A 214 13.89 10.90 -4.81
CA LEU A 214 12.90 9.89 -5.15
C LEU A 214 11.60 10.52 -5.69
N PHE A 215 11.42 11.84 -5.51
CA PHE A 215 10.18 12.53 -5.83
C PHE A 215 10.26 13.21 -7.20
N ARG A 216 9.48 12.72 -8.18
CA ARG A 216 9.42 13.24 -9.56
C ARG A 216 7.98 13.31 -10.11
N GLU A 217 7.70 12.65 -11.22
CA GLU A 217 6.40 12.58 -11.88
C GLU A 217 5.71 11.25 -11.56
N GLY A 218 4.40 11.17 -11.77
CA GLY A 218 3.55 10.05 -11.37
C GLY A 218 2.81 9.41 -12.54
N VAL A 219 2.79 8.07 -12.58
CA VAL A 219 2.01 7.27 -13.53
C VAL A 219 1.16 6.27 -12.73
N ASP A 220 0.18 6.80 -12.00
CA ASP A 220 -0.55 6.09 -10.94
C ASP A 220 -1.26 4.84 -11.43
N GLY A 221 -1.87 4.87 -12.62
CA GLY A 221 -2.57 3.69 -13.16
C GLY A 221 -1.67 2.46 -13.27
N GLU A 222 -0.41 2.62 -13.69
CA GLU A 222 0.56 1.52 -13.72
C GLU A 222 1.01 1.10 -12.32
N ALA A 223 1.07 2.04 -11.39
CA ALA A 223 1.47 1.78 -10.00
C ALA A 223 0.39 1.02 -9.23
N VAL A 224 -0.87 1.40 -9.41
CA VAL A 224 -2.04 0.72 -8.83
C VAL A 224 -2.12 -0.71 -9.38
N GLU A 225 -1.96 -0.88 -10.69
CA GLU A 225 -1.94 -2.22 -11.30
C GLU A 225 -0.85 -3.10 -10.68
N TRP A 226 0.38 -2.60 -10.62
CA TRP A 226 1.51 -3.31 -10.05
C TRP A 226 1.28 -3.69 -8.57
N ALA A 227 0.74 -2.78 -7.77
CA ALA A 227 0.42 -3.06 -6.38
C ALA A 227 -0.69 -4.12 -6.24
N CYS A 228 -1.71 -4.07 -7.09
CA CYS A 228 -2.77 -5.07 -7.16
C CYS A 228 -2.22 -6.46 -7.56
N GLU A 229 -1.38 -6.55 -8.59
CA GLU A 229 -0.74 -7.81 -9.01
C GLU A 229 0.07 -8.44 -7.85
N ARG A 230 0.84 -7.62 -7.12
CA ARG A 230 1.60 -8.09 -5.94
C ARG A 230 0.69 -8.61 -4.83
N LEU A 231 -0.46 -7.98 -4.61
CA LEU A 231 -1.47 -8.45 -3.65
C LEU A 231 -2.14 -9.75 -4.11
N LEU A 232 -2.46 -9.86 -5.40
CA LEU A 232 -3.11 -11.03 -5.99
C LEU A 232 -2.25 -12.28 -5.90
N ALA A 233 -0.93 -12.12 -6.00
CA ALA A 233 0.04 -13.19 -5.80
C ALA A 233 0.06 -13.76 -4.36
N ARG A 234 -0.59 -13.10 -3.39
CA ARG A 234 -0.63 -13.54 -2.00
C ARG A 234 -1.86 -14.42 -1.68
N PRO A 235 -1.68 -15.49 -0.89
CA PRO A 235 -2.78 -16.30 -0.40
C PRO A 235 -3.52 -15.59 0.74
N ALA A 236 -4.35 -14.62 0.40
CA ALA A 236 -5.20 -13.88 1.35
C ALA A 236 -6.61 -13.73 0.79
N GLN A 237 -7.62 -13.91 1.65
CA GLN A 237 -9.02 -13.73 1.26
C GLN A 237 -9.36 -12.25 1.06
N ARG A 238 -8.86 -11.38 1.94
CA ARG A 238 -9.00 -9.93 1.81
C ARG A 238 -7.69 -9.31 1.32
N ARG A 239 -7.70 -8.71 0.14
CA ARG A 239 -6.56 -7.96 -0.40
C ARG A 239 -6.91 -6.49 -0.38
N ILE A 240 -6.12 -5.67 0.30
CA ILE A 240 -6.43 -4.26 0.53
C ILE A 240 -5.27 -3.41 0.02
N LEU A 241 -5.55 -2.54 -0.93
CA LEU A 241 -4.61 -1.54 -1.43
C LEU A 241 -5.00 -0.19 -0.85
N LEU A 242 -4.10 0.45 -0.08
CA LEU A 242 -4.22 1.83 0.33
C LEU A 242 -3.25 2.69 -0.48
N VAL A 243 -3.79 3.48 -1.40
CA VAL A 243 -3.05 4.48 -2.18
C VAL A 243 -2.93 5.77 -1.36
N ILE A 244 -1.75 6.36 -1.28
CA ILE A 244 -1.50 7.62 -0.58
C ILE A 244 -0.90 8.60 -1.57
N SER A 245 -1.67 9.63 -1.95
CA SER A 245 -1.30 10.63 -2.97
C SER A 245 -1.91 11.99 -2.64
N ASP A 246 -1.30 13.07 -3.14
CA ASP A 246 -1.81 14.44 -3.02
C ASP A 246 -2.48 14.97 -4.29
N GLY A 247 -2.62 14.15 -5.35
CA GLY A 247 -2.94 14.67 -6.66
C GLY A 247 -3.49 13.69 -7.68
N CYS A 248 -3.62 14.22 -8.90
CA CYS A 248 -3.91 13.46 -10.10
C CYS A 248 -2.60 12.95 -10.73
N PRO A 249 -2.65 11.89 -11.53
CA PRO A 249 -1.52 11.45 -12.34
C PRO A 249 -0.91 12.61 -13.13
N MET A 250 0.41 12.73 -13.10
CA MET A 250 1.10 13.82 -13.77
C MET A 250 2.45 13.38 -14.32
N ASP A 251 2.52 13.25 -15.65
CA ASP A 251 3.77 13.17 -16.40
C ASP A 251 3.68 14.11 -17.61
N THR A 252 4.50 15.15 -17.56
CA THR A 252 4.48 16.28 -18.50
C THR A 252 4.64 15.81 -19.94
N ALA A 253 5.54 14.86 -20.22
CA ALA A 253 5.77 14.39 -21.58
C ALA A 253 4.57 13.62 -22.13
N THR A 254 3.96 12.76 -21.30
CA THR A 254 2.78 12.00 -21.69
C THR A 254 1.58 12.92 -21.92
N HIS A 255 1.36 13.91 -21.05
CA HIS A 255 0.26 14.87 -21.21
C HIS A 255 0.43 15.73 -22.47
N GLN A 256 1.63 16.21 -22.76
CA GLN A 256 1.91 17.01 -23.96
C GLN A 256 1.68 16.25 -25.27
N ALA A 257 1.98 14.94 -25.30
CA ALA A 257 1.94 14.16 -26.54
C ALA A 257 0.60 13.44 -26.80
N ASN A 258 -0.25 13.28 -25.79
CA ASN A 258 -1.54 12.59 -25.91
C ASN A 258 -2.68 13.58 -25.64
N ASP A 259 -2.92 13.86 -24.36
CA ASP A 259 -3.70 14.98 -23.81
C ASP A 259 -3.58 14.95 -22.27
N GLU A 260 -4.08 16.00 -21.60
CA GLU A 260 -3.98 16.19 -20.16
C GLU A 260 -4.75 15.16 -19.31
N HIS A 261 -5.71 14.43 -19.88
CA HIS A 261 -6.54 13.45 -19.18
C HIS A 261 -6.17 12.01 -19.51
N TYR A 262 -5.14 11.79 -20.31
CA TYR A 262 -4.76 10.44 -20.76
C TYR A 262 -4.42 9.51 -19.58
N LEU A 263 -3.66 10.01 -18.61
CA LEU A 263 -3.28 9.24 -17.42
C LEU A 263 -4.41 9.12 -16.40
N ASP A 264 -5.24 10.15 -16.27
CA ASP A 264 -6.46 10.11 -15.46
C ASP A 264 -7.38 8.98 -15.92
N GLN A 265 -7.61 8.90 -17.24
CA GLN A 265 -8.47 7.89 -17.83
C GLN A 265 -7.91 6.48 -17.64
N HIS A 266 -6.59 6.31 -17.74
CA HIS A 266 -5.92 5.06 -17.42
C HIS A 266 -6.13 4.65 -15.96
N LEU A 267 -5.93 5.58 -15.01
CA LEU A 267 -6.14 5.31 -13.59
C LEU A 267 -7.58 4.89 -13.31
N ARG A 268 -8.56 5.61 -13.85
CA ARG A 268 -9.98 5.23 -13.72
C ARG A 268 -10.27 3.84 -14.29
N GLN A 269 -9.71 3.52 -15.46
CA GLN A 269 -9.90 2.19 -16.08
C GLN A 269 -9.35 1.07 -15.18
N VAL A 270 -8.14 1.25 -14.65
CA VAL A 270 -7.49 0.26 -13.76
C VAL A 270 -8.30 0.06 -12.49
N ILE A 271 -8.67 1.15 -11.81
CA ILE A 271 -9.50 1.08 -10.58
C ILE A 271 -10.83 0.39 -10.89
N ALA A 272 -11.55 0.83 -11.92
CA ALA A 272 -12.85 0.26 -12.28
C ALA A 272 -12.76 -1.22 -12.68
N ARG A 273 -11.62 -1.68 -13.22
CA ARG A 273 -11.40 -3.10 -13.51
C ARG A 273 -11.31 -3.92 -12.22
N HIS A 274 -10.46 -3.52 -11.28
CA HIS A 274 -10.31 -4.22 -10.00
C HIS A 274 -11.58 -4.13 -9.13
N GLU A 275 -12.25 -2.99 -9.12
CA GLU A 275 -13.52 -2.85 -8.39
C GLU A 275 -14.62 -3.77 -8.96
N ARG A 276 -14.69 -3.95 -10.29
CA ARG A 276 -15.62 -4.89 -10.93
C ARG A 276 -15.25 -6.35 -10.69
N ALA A 277 -13.95 -6.67 -10.68
CA ALA A 277 -13.48 -8.02 -10.38
C ALA A 277 -13.70 -8.40 -8.90
N GLY A 278 -13.69 -7.41 -8.00
CA GLY A 278 -13.82 -7.63 -6.55
C GLY A 278 -12.61 -8.34 -5.94
N ASP A 279 -11.49 -8.38 -6.65
CA ASP A 279 -10.28 -9.14 -6.30
C ASP A 279 -9.38 -8.39 -5.29
N VAL A 280 -9.38 -7.06 -5.37
CA VAL A 280 -8.64 -6.14 -4.50
C VAL A 280 -9.53 -4.98 -4.04
N GLN A 281 -9.51 -4.73 -2.73
CA GLN A 281 -10.17 -3.60 -2.09
C GLN A 281 -9.29 -2.35 -2.18
N ILE A 282 -9.52 -1.52 -3.19
CA ILE A 282 -8.78 -0.25 -3.37
C ILE A 282 -9.37 0.84 -2.45
N ARG A 283 -8.49 1.54 -1.74
CA ARG A 283 -8.76 2.66 -0.84
C ARG A 283 -7.75 3.78 -1.13
N ALA A 284 -8.12 5.02 -0.86
CA ALA A 284 -7.20 6.14 -1.02
C ALA A 284 -7.14 7.07 0.19
N LEU A 285 -5.94 7.53 0.52
CA LEU A 285 -5.66 8.60 1.44
C LEU A 285 -5.17 9.81 0.64
N GLY A 286 -6.04 10.81 0.51
CA GLY A 286 -5.73 12.05 -0.19
C GLY A 286 -5.02 13.03 0.75
N VAL A 287 -3.78 13.39 0.42
CA VAL A 287 -2.99 14.34 1.22
C VAL A 287 -3.25 15.75 0.71
N GLY A 288 -3.96 16.57 1.48
CA GLY A 288 -4.32 17.95 1.11
C GLY A 288 -5.39 18.06 0.00
N LEU A 289 -5.86 16.95 -0.57
CA LEU A 289 -6.81 16.89 -1.68
C LEU A 289 -7.80 15.72 -1.50
N ASP A 290 -9.07 15.92 -1.84
CA ASP A 290 -10.05 14.83 -1.94
C ASP A 290 -9.95 14.13 -3.30
N LEU A 291 -9.53 12.86 -3.29
CA LEU A 291 -9.33 12.02 -4.48
C LEU A 291 -10.63 11.33 -4.97
N GLY A 292 -11.81 11.89 -4.63
CA GLY A 292 -13.12 11.33 -4.97
C GLY A 292 -13.43 11.15 -6.44
N VAL A 293 -12.66 11.79 -7.32
CA VAL A 293 -12.80 11.63 -8.77
C VAL A 293 -12.26 10.27 -9.26
N PHE A 294 -11.36 9.64 -8.51
CA PHE A 294 -10.76 8.36 -8.86
C PHE A 294 -11.19 7.24 -7.91
N TYR A 295 -11.27 7.52 -6.61
CA TYR A 295 -11.44 6.48 -5.60
C TYR A 295 -12.78 6.61 -4.90
N ARG A 296 -13.60 5.56 -4.99
CA ARG A 296 -14.90 5.52 -4.29
C ARG A 296 -14.73 5.59 -2.78
N ARG A 297 -13.76 4.85 -2.24
CA ARG A 297 -13.48 4.76 -0.81
C ARG A 297 -12.20 5.52 -0.48
N ARG A 298 -12.36 6.71 0.09
CA ARG A 298 -11.23 7.58 0.42
C ARG A 298 -11.37 8.26 1.78
N LEU A 299 -10.26 8.80 2.24
CA LEU A 299 -10.17 9.76 3.34
C LEU A 299 -9.22 10.88 2.89
N ALA A 300 -9.61 12.14 3.09
CA ALA A 300 -8.74 13.27 2.78
C ALA A 300 -8.19 13.82 4.10
N VAL A 301 -6.87 14.01 4.18
CA VAL A 301 -6.15 14.36 5.42
C VAL A 301 -5.17 15.51 5.15
N ASP A 302 -4.89 16.30 6.17
CA ASP A 302 -3.84 17.32 6.10
C ASP A 302 -2.60 16.85 6.87
N LEU A 303 -1.57 16.41 6.15
CA LEU A 303 -0.31 15.97 6.75
C LEU A 303 0.62 17.13 7.15
N ARG A 304 0.21 18.39 6.99
CA ARG A 304 0.95 19.53 7.54
C ARG A 304 0.76 19.66 9.04
N GLU A 305 -0.36 19.14 9.56
CA GLU A 305 -0.61 19.03 10.98
C GLU A 305 0.18 17.86 11.59
N GLN A 306 0.36 17.89 12.91
CA GLN A 306 1.03 16.81 13.61
C GLN A 306 0.19 15.53 13.52
N ILE A 307 0.82 14.41 13.15
CA ILE A 307 0.15 13.11 13.20
C ILE A 307 -0.24 12.83 14.64
N ASP A 308 -1.50 12.51 14.85
CA ASP A 308 -2.05 12.17 16.14
C ASP A 308 -2.73 10.79 16.13
N GLU A 309 -3.25 10.38 17.28
CA GLU A 309 -3.91 9.09 17.41
C GLU A 309 -5.24 9.02 16.65
N ALA A 310 -5.97 10.14 16.54
CA ALA A 310 -7.24 10.20 15.83
C ALA A 310 -7.04 9.93 14.33
N LEU A 311 -6.07 10.61 13.70
CA LEU A 311 -5.71 10.39 12.30
C LEU A 311 -5.31 8.93 12.04
N LEU A 312 -4.49 8.35 12.92
CA LEU A 312 -4.07 6.94 12.79
C LEU A 312 -5.28 5.99 12.83
N MET A 313 -6.23 6.25 13.72
CA MET A 313 -7.44 5.46 13.85
C MET A 313 -8.36 5.61 12.64
N ASP A 314 -8.56 6.83 12.12
CA ASP A 314 -9.37 7.08 10.92
C ASP A 314 -8.80 6.34 9.69
N VAL A 315 -7.47 6.35 9.54
CA VAL A 315 -6.79 5.59 8.48
C VAL A 315 -6.96 4.08 8.68
N ALA A 316 -6.85 3.59 9.92
CA ALA A 316 -7.09 2.17 10.22
C ALA A 316 -8.53 1.76 9.92
N GLU A 317 -9.51 2.60 10.24
CA GLU A 317 -10.91 2.37 9.90
C GLU A 317 -11.10 2.31 8.38
N LEU A 318 -10.49 3.22 7.62
CA LEU A 318 -10.53 3.20 6.16
C LEU A 318 -10.01 1.86 5.60
N ILE A 319 -8.89 1.36 6.13
CA ILE A 319 -8.32 0.05 5.76
C ILE A 319 -9.31 -1.07 6.11
N CYS A 320 -9.94 -1.02 7.28
CA CYS A 320 -10.76 -2.12 7.78
C CYS A 320 -12.17 -2.18 7.19
N ARG A 321 -12.69 -1.08 6.62
CA ARG A 321 -14.05 -0.98 6.07
C ARG A 321 -14.35 -2.15 5.10
N PRO A 322 -15.48 -2.87 5.30
CA PRO A 322 -15.78 -4.13 4.61
C PRO A 322 -15.90 -4.00 3.10
#